data_AF-A0A4V6I080-F1
#
_entry.id   AF-A0A4V6I080-F1
#
_cell.length_a   1.000
_cell.length_b   1.000
_cell.length_c   1.000
_cell.angle_alpha   90.00
_cell.angle_beta   90.00
_cell.angle_gamma   90.00
#
_symmetry.space_group_name_H-M   'P 1'
#
loop_
_entity.id
_entity.type
_entity.pdbx_description
1 polymer ?
#
loop_
_entity_poly.entity_id
_entity_poly.type
_entity_poly.pdbx_seq_one_letter_code
_entity_poly.pdbx_strand_id
1 'polypeptide(L)' 'MAGILQIDTKTLYNWKKRKPNLYRIIMLGFKFEEMLNLSKKHYEELLEIESTLSQ' A
#
# COMPACT_ATOMS: atom_id res chain seq x y z
N MET A 1 1.26 4.78 9.90
CA MET A 1 2.36 3.81 9.77
C MET A 1 2.89 3.31 11.11
N ALA A 2 3.43 4.17 11.98
CA ALA A 2 3.95 3.75 13.30
C ALA A 2 2.90 2.99 14.14
N GLY A 3 1.66 3.52 14.21
CA GLY A 3 0.54 2.82 14.87
C GLY A 3 0.15 1.49 14.20
N ILE A 4 0.19 1.41 12.87
CA ILE A 4 -0.09 0.16 12.13
C ILE A 4 0.95 -0.91 12.46
N LEU A 5 2.21 -0.51 12.55
CA LEU A 5 3.33 -1.39 12.89
C LEU A 5 3.46 -1.63 14.40
N GLN A 6 2.63 -1.00 15.23
CA GLN A 6 2.71 -1.04 16.69
C GLN A 6 4.12 -0.70 17.23
N ILE A 7 4.74 0.32 16.65
CA ILE A 7 6.06 0.83 17.07
C ILE A 7 6.00 2.33 17.36
N ASP A 8 6.98 2.80 18.11
CA ASP A 8 7.18 4.24 18.30
C ASP A 8 7.61 4.95 17.02
N THR A 9 7.24 6.22 16.90
CA THR A 9 7.70 7.12 15.82
C THR A 9 9.22 7.24 15.80
N LYS A 10 9.87 7.19 16.97
CA LYS A 10 11.34 7.18 17.11
C LYS A 10 11.97 5.94 16.47
N THR A 11 11.33 4.79 16.56
CA THR A 11 11.78 3.55 15.90
C THR A 11 11.75 3.72 14.39
N LEU A 12 10.66 4.27 13.85
CA LEU A 12 10.54 4.57 12.42
C LEU A 12 11.61 5.58 11.95
N TYR A 13 11.88 6.63 12.73
CA TYR A 13 12.96 7.58 12.46
C TYR A 13 14.34 6.89 12.45
N ASN A 14 14.61 6.02 13.42
CA ASN A 14 15.84 5.26 13.51
C ASN A 14 16.02 4.30 12.33
N TRP A 15 14.95 3.68 11.85
CA TRP A 15 15.00 2.85 10.64
C TRP A 15 15.38 3.70 9.43
N LYS A 16 14.74 4.85 9.22
CA LYS A 16 15.09 5.76 8.12
C LYS A 16 16.56 6.18 8.16
N LYS A 17 17.08 6.49 9.35
CA LYS A 17 18.45 7.02 9.52
C LYS A 17 19.54 5.94 9.52
N ARG A 18 19.29 4.80 10.16
CA ARG A 18 20.33 3.78 10.47
C ARG A 18 20.11 2.44 9.79
N LYS A 19 18.90 2.16 9.29
CA LYS A 19 18.56 0.92 8.58
C LYS A 19 17.75 1.24 7.31
N PRO A 20 18.31 2.03 6.36
CA PRO A 20 17.56 2.58 5.23
C PRO A 20 16.93 1.48 4.36
N ASN A 21 17.56 0.31 4.23
CA ASN A 21 16.99 -0.82 3.49
C ASN A 21 15.74 -1.39 4.18
N LEU A 22 15.73 -1.51 5.51
CA LEU A 22 14.54 -1.93 6.26
C LEU A 22 13.41 -0.92 6.07
N TYR A 23 13.72 0.37 6.26
CA TYR A 23 12.73 1.43 6.05
C TYR A 23 12.16 1.38 4.62
N ARG A 24 13.01 1.25 3.61
CA ARG A 24 12.59 1.15 2.20
C ARG A 24 11.66 -0.04 1.96
N ILE A 25 12.01 -1.23 2.44
CA ILE A 25 11.19 -2.45 2.25
C ILE A 25 9.81 -2.27 2.89
N ILE A 26 9.76 -1.76 4.12
CA ILE A 26 8.50 -1.53 4.84
C ILE A 26 7.64 -0.49 4.10
N MET A 27 8.21 0.63 3.66
CA MET A 27 7.49 1.64 2.88
C MET A 27 6.95 1.09 1.55
N LEU A 28 7.73 0.24 0.88
CA LEU A 28 7.30 -0.41 -0.35
C LEU A 28 6.13 -1.36 -0.12
N GLY A 29 6.10 -2.08 1.00
CA GLY A 29 4.97 -2.94 1.38
C GLY A 29 3.66 -2.15 1.51
N PHE A 30 3.68 -1.00 2.19
CA PHE A 30 2.50 -0.14 2.31
C PHE A 30 2.02 0.40 0.96
N LYS A 31 2.97 0.87 0.12
CA LYS A 31 2.62 1.36 -1.21
C LYS A 31 2.08 0.24 -2.10
N PHE A 32 2.61 -0.98 -1.95
CA PHE A 32 2.12 -2.13 -2.69
C PHE A 32 0.67 -2.47 -2.32
N GLU A 33 0.32 -2.43 -1.04
CA GLU A 33 -1.06 -2.66 -0.58
C GLU A 33 -2.03 -1.61 -1.14
N GLU A 34 -1.65 -0.33 -1.13
CA GLU A 34 -2.42 0.76 -1.74
C GLU A 34 -2.66 0.51 -3.24
N MET A 35 -1.59 0.19 -3.98
CA MET A 35 -1.68 -0.07 -5.42
C MET A 35 -2.49 -1.33 -5.74
N LEU A 36 -2.39 -2.37 -4.92
CA LEU A 36 -3.16 -3.60 -5.10
C LEU A 36 -4.67 -3.32 -4.93
N ASN A 37 -5.05 -2.54 -3.92
CA ASN A 37 -6.45 -2.17 -3.70
C ASN A 37 -6.98 -1.30 -4.84
N LEU A 38 -6.19 -0.34 -5.32
CA LEU A 38 -6.55 0.46 -6.48
C LEU A 38 -6.73 -0.40 -7.74
N SER A 39 -5.84 -1.36 -7.97
CA SER A 39 -5.94 -2.29 -9.11
C SER A 39 -7.19 -3.15 -9.05
N LYS A 40 -7.61 -3.60 -7.87
CA LYS A 40 -8.86 -4.36 -7.69
C LYS A 40 -10.07 -3.50 -8.03
N LYS A 41 -10.10 -2.26 -7.54
CA LYS A 41 -11.18 -1.31 -7.84
C LYS A 41 -11.30 -1.03 -9.34
N HIS A 42 -10.17 -0.79 -10.02
CA HIS A 42 -10.18 -0.61 -11.47
C HIS A 42 -10.69 -1.86 -12.21
N TYR A 43 -10.33 -3.05 -11.75
CA TYR A 43 -10.84 -4.28 -12.35
C TYR A 43 -12.36 -4.41 -12.18
N GLU A 44 -12.89 -4.10 -11.00
CA GLU A 44 -14.34 -4.08 -10.74
C GLU A 44 -15.06 -3.05 -11.63
N GLU A 45 -14.51 -1.84 -11.77
CA GLU A 45 -15.05 -0.80 -12.66
C GLU A 45 -15.09 -1.27 -14.14
N LEU A 46 -14.08 -2.00 -14.60
CA LEU A 46 -14.06 -2.55 -15.96
C LEU A 46 -15.15 -3.61 -16.17
N LEU A 47 -15.39 -4.48 -15.19
CA LEU A 47 -16.47 -5.48 -15.25
C LEU A 47 -17.85 -4.82 -15.27
N GLU A 48 -18.05 -3.75 -14.50
CA GLU A 48 -19.31 -2.99 -14.50
C GLU A 48 -19.59 -2.38 -15.88
N ILE A 49 -18.56 -1.82 -16.53
CA ILE A 49 -18.66 -1.28 -17.90
C ILE A 49 -19.03 -2.39 -18.90
N GLU A 50 -18.35 -3.53 -18.87
CA GLU A 50 -18.66 -4.68 -19.74
C GLU A 50 -20.11 -5.17 -19.56
N SER A 51 -20.56 -5.25 -18.30
CA SER A 51 -21.92 -5.67 -17.99
C SER A 51 -22.98 -4.70 -18.52
N THR A 52 -22.70 -3.39 -18.50
CA THR A 52 -23.59 -2.34 -19.01
C THR A 52 -23.72 -2.40 -20.53
N LEU A 53 -22.63 -2.76 -21.24
CA LEU A 53 -22.64 -2.88 -22.70
C LEU A 53 -23.32 -4.17 -23.21
N SER A 54 -23.47 -5.16 -22.33
CA SER A 54 -24.08 -6.46 -22.66
C SER A 54 -25.59 -6.52 -22.37
N GLN A 55 -26.18 -5.42 -21.87
CA GLN A 55 -27.63 -5.23 -21.65
C GLN A 55 -28.27 -4.53 -22.85
#